data_AF-A0A945Y3H4-F1
#
_entry.id   AF-A0A945Y3H4-F1
#
_cell.length_a   1.000
_cell.length_b   1.000
_cell.length_c   1.000
_cell.angle_alpha   90.00
_cell.angle_beta   90.00
_cell.angle_gamma   90.00
#
_symmetry.space_group_name_H-M   'P 1'
#
loop_
_entity.id
_entity.type
_entity.pdbx_description
1 polymer ?
#
loop_
_entity_poly.entity_id
_entity_poly.type
_entity_poly.pdbx_seq_one_letter_code
_entity_poly.pdbx_strand_id
1 'polypeptide(L)'
;MLNLLDDALESFFRHAVPLDSREVDVEFEPPDREWGAALNRPTVNIFLHNILKDGSRSVAGTRPTVVDGSVLYTPAPTPMEFRYLITAWSARHEDEMRLLGAILAAVNAHGSIPQAHLSAGLAEIPPPEIVLAATSAERQSELWNALDGQLKPGLQVVLRSYLPGPPGIPAGPPTEDIGFSLSDQNTDRSSSRRRVSGRVTDESAIGALVRAPFATTRVDGVGRFAILAVTGDELVIETDPERTITVPDVGGVVVD
;
A
#
# COMPACT_ATOMS: atom_id res chain seq x y z
N MET A 1 -8.35 -12.09 8.69
CA MET A 1 -8.61 -10.93 7.81
C MET A 1 -9.95 -11.06 7.11
N LEU A 2 -10.24 -12.16 6.39
CA LEU A 2 -11.55 -12.35 5.75
C LEU A 2 -12.71 -12.25 6.75
N ASN A 3 -12.63 -12.99 7.84
CA ASN A 3 -13.55 -12.88 8.97
C ASN A 3 -13.72 -11.44 9.50
N LEU A 4 -12.64 -10.64 9.52
CA LEU A 4 -12.73 -9.25 9.97
C LEU A 4 -13.48 -8.36 8.97
N LEU A 5 -13.39 -8.68 7.67
CA LEU A 5 -14.16 -7.99 6.64
C LEU A 5 -15.64 -8.37 6.71
N ASP A 6 -15.94 -9.64 7.00
CA ASP A 6 -17.31 -10.12 7.24
C ASP A 6 -17.91 -9.42 8.46
N ASP A 7 -17.20 -9.40 9.60
CA ASP A 7 -17.60 -8.67 10.82
C ASP A 7 -17.85 -7.17 10.54
N ALA A 8 -16.99 -6.56 9.73
CA ALA A 8 -17.12 -5.14 9.35
C ALA A 8 -18.34 -4.88 8.46
N LEU A 9 -18.61 -5.76 7.49
CA LEU A 9 -19.79 -5.68 6.62
C LEU A 9 -21.08 -5.89 7.40
N GLU A 10 -21.12 -6.89 8.29
CA GLU A 10 -22.28 -7.14 9.15
C GLU A 10 -22.54 -5.93 10.04
N SER A 11 -21.52 -5.44 10.75
CA SER A 11 -21.63 -4.26 11.60
C SER A 11 -22.14 -3.06 10.81
N PHE A 12 -21.56 -2.79 9.63
CA PHE A 12 -21.97 -1.69 8.77
C PHE A 12 -23.44 -1.79 8.34
N PHE A 13 -23.87 -2.93 7.78
CA PHE A 13 -25.23 -3.09 7.27
C PHE A 13 -26.27 -3.11 8.39
N ARG A 14 -25.96 -3.69 9.55
CA ARG A 14 -26.86 -3.65 10.71
C ARG A 14 -27.17 -2.23 11.16
N HIS A 15 -26.20 -1.32 11.08
CA HIS A 15 -26.39 0.08 11.44
C HIS A 15 -27.01 0.91 10.31
N ALA A 16 -26.59 0.69 9.06
CA ALA A 16 -27.04 1.50 7.92
C ALA A 16 -28.45 1.15 7.42
N VAL A 17 -28.89 -0.12 7.57
CA VAL A 17 -30.18 -0.65 7.09
C VAL A 17 -31.14 -0.99 8.26
N PRO A 18 -30.87 -0.46 9.46
CA PRO A 18 -31.35 -0.98 10.76
C PRO A 18 -31.80 -2.45 10.78
N LEU A 19 -30.89 -3.39 10.51
CA LEU A 19 -31.20 -4.83 10.58
C LEU A 19 -31.21 -5.30 12.04
N ASP A 20 -32.35 -5.23 12.72
CA ASP A 20 -32.49 -5.75 14.09
C ASP A 20 -32.18 -7.25 14.10
N SER A 21 -31.18 -7.62 14.90
CA SER A 21 -30.76 -9.01 15.16
C SER A 21 -31.88 -9.98 15.57
N ARG A 22 -33.00 -9.46 16.10
CA ARG A 22 -34.17 -10.26 16.46
C ARG A 22 -35.09 -10.55 15.28
N GLU A 23 -35.06 -9.70 14.26
CA GLU A 23 -35.98 -9.75 13.12
C GLU A 23 -35.32 -10.23 11.83
N VAL A 24 -34.05 -9.89 11.63
CA VAL A 24 -33.32 -10.17 10.39
C VAL A 24 -31.93 -10.75 10.66
N ASP A 25 -31.68 -11.89 10.03
CA ASP A 25 -30.37 -12.53 10.03
C ASP A 25 -29.42 -11.95 9.00
N VAL A 26 -28.13 -12.07 9.31
CA VAL A 26 -27.04 -11.79 8.39
C VAL A 26 -26.16 -13.04 8.37
N GLU A 27 -26.04 -13.66 7.20
CA GLU A 27 -25.34 -14.92 7.02
C GLU A 27 -24.34 -14.81 5.85
N PHE A 28 -23.21 -15.51 5.94
CA PHE A 28 -22.12 -15.42 4.96
C PHE A 28 -21.89 -16.72 4.18
N GLU A 29 -22.65 -17.77 4.50
CA GLU A 29 -22.58 -19.06 3.81
C GLU A 29 -23.07 -18.99 2.35
N PRO A 30 -22.64 -19.90 1.46
CA PRO A 30 -23.19 -19.97 0.11
C PRO A 30 -24.72 -20.15 0.14
N PRO A 31 -25.50 -19.32 -0.58
CA PRO A 31 -26.95 -19.40 -0.54
C PRO A 31 -27.46 -20.47 -1.52
N ASP A 32 -27.08 -21.72 -1.27
CA ASP A 32 -27.55 -22.86 -2.04
C ASP A 32 -29.01 -23.24 -1.70
N ARG A 33 -29.54 -24.22 -2.42
CA ARG A 33 -30.93 -24.66 -2.23
C ARG A 33 -31.21 -25.25 -0.86
N GLU A 34 -30.28 -26.02 -0.29
CA GLU A 34 -30.46 -26.66 1.02
C GLU A 34 -30.43 -25.60 2.12
N TRP A 35 -29.47 -24.69 2.05
CA TRP A 35 -29.34 -23.53 2.93
C TRP A 35 -30.61 -22.67 2.89
N GLY A 36 -31.07 -22.29 1.70
CA GLY A 36 -32.26 -21.46 1.54
C GLY A 36 -33.54 -22.12 2.06
N ALA A 37 -33.63 -23.45 1.99
CA ALA A 37 -34.76 -24.22 2.53
C ALA A 37 -34.74 -24.35 4.07
N ALA A 38 -33.56 -24.19 4.70
CA ALA A 38 -33.41 -24.26 6.14
C ALA A 38 -33.79 -22.95 6.87
N LEU A 39 -33.94 -21.85 6.14
CA LEU A 39 -34.25 -20.54 6.71
C LEU A 39 -35.67 -20.48 7.29
N ASN A 40 -35.79 -19.90 8.48
CA ASN A 40 -37.04 -19.76 9.21
C ASN A 40 -37.43 -18.31 9.54
N ARG A 41 -36.58 -17.34 9.19
CA ARG A 41 -36.79 -15.90 9.37
C ARG A 41 -36.19 -15.12 8.20
N PRO A 42 -36.53 -13.83 8.04
CA PRO A 42 -35.89 -12.99 7.04
C PRO A 42 -34.37 -12.98 7.21
N THR A 43 -33.64 -13.18 6.12
CA THR A 43 -32.17 -13.29 6.13
C THR A 43 -31.58 -12.49 4.97
N VAL A 44 -30.59 -11.68 5.29
CA VAL A 44 -29.66 -11.09 4.32
C VAL A 44 -28.46 -12.01 4.23
N ASN A 45 -28.20 -12.54 3.04
CA ASN A 45 -27.01 -13.34 2.78
C ASN A 45 -25.94 -12.48 2.09
N ILE A 46 -24.69 -12.54 2.57
CA ILE A 46 -23.54 -11.78 2.09
C ILE A 46 -22.44 -12.78 1.71
N PHE A 47 -22.57 -13.42 0.56
CA PHE A 47 -21.69 -14.52 0.17
C PHE A 47 -20.44 -14.04 -0.59
N LEU A 48 -19.25 -14.29 -0.04
CA LEU A 48 -17.96 -14.02 -0.70
C LEU A 48 -17.68 -15.06 -1.79
N HIS A 49 -17.92 -14.70 -3.05
CA HIS A 49 -17.82 -15.65 -4.16
C HIS A 49 -16.50 -15.55 -4.94
N ASN A 50 -15.72 -14.48 -4.78
CA ASN A 50 -14.42 -14.34 -5.46
C ASN A 50 -13.46 -13.40 -4.71
N ILE A 51 -12.17 -13.71 -4.76
CA ILE A 51 -11.08 -12.92 -4.18
C ILE A 51 -10.03 -12.72 -5.26
N LEU A 52 -9.78 -11.46 -5.61
CA LEU A 52 -8.90 -11.08 -6.71
C LEU A 52 -7.88 -10.05 -6.24
N LYS A 53 -6.71 -10.03 -6.88
CA LYS A 53 -5.80 -8.89 -6.78
C LYS A 53 -6.37 -7.72 -7.59
N ASP A 54 -6.33 -6.51 -7.03
CA ASP A 54 -6.71 -5.32 -7.77
C ASP A 54 -5.52 -4.78 -8.58
N GLY A 55 -5.49 -5.10 -9.87
CA GLY A 55 -4.45 -4.63 -10.78
C GLY A 55 -4.44 -3.10 -10.98
N SER A 56 -5.59 -2.44 -10.84
CA SER A 56 -5.73 -0.99 -11.10
C SER A 56 -5.08 -0.12 -10.02
N ARG A 57 -5.00 -0.65 -8.79
CA ARG A 57 -4.39 0.02 -7.64
C ARG A 57 -3.03 -0.58 -7.25
N SER A 58 -2.49 -1.50 -8.06
CA SER A 58 -1.25 -2.20 -7.76
C SER A 58 -0.08 -1.23 -7.73
N VAL A 59 0.49 -1.03 -6.54
CA VAL A 59 1.73 -0.28 -6.33
C VAL A 59 2.88 -1.27 -6.23
N ALA A 60 3.97 -1.02 -6.96
CA ALA A 60 5.19 -1.81 -6.87
C ALA A 60 6.25 -1.08 -6.03
N GLY A 61 7.19 -1.85 -5.47
CA GLY A 61 8.35 -1.33 -4.75
C GLY A 61 8.24 -1.40 -3.23
N THR A 62 9.28 -0.90 -2.58
CA THR A 62 9.38 -0.76 -1.12
C THR A 62 9.35 0.71 -0.75
N ARG A 63 8.76 1.03 0.39
CA ARG A 63 8.78 2.37 0.98
C ARG A 63 9.66 2.36 2.22
N PRO A 64 10.58 3.32 2.38
CA PRO A 64 11.29 3.50 3.63
C PRO A 64 10.30 3.94 4.72
N THR A 65 10.24 3.19 5.81
CA THR A 65 9.43 3.49 7.00
C THR A 65 10.35 3.52 8.20
N VAL A 66 10.22 4.52 9.06
CA VAL A 66 11.02 4.61 10.28
C VAL A 66 10.27 3.91 11.41
N VAL A 67 10.90 2.90 12.01
CA VAL A 67 10.38 2.15 13.16
C VAL A 67 11.49 2.12 14.20
N ASP A 68 11.22 2.64 15.40
CA ASP A 68 12.17 2.70 16.51
C ASP A 68 13.55 3.29 16.14
N GLY A 69 13.54 4.33 15.31
CA GLY A 69 14.75 5.02 14.83
C GLY A 69 15.52 4.29 13.71
N SER A 70 15.08 3.09 13.32
CA SER A 70 15.65 2.32 12.21
C SER A 70 14.83 2.49 10.94
N VAL A 71 15.49 2.57 9.78
CA VAL A 71 14.80 2.59 8.48
C VAL A 71 14.53 1.16 8.05
N LEU A 72 13.26 0.82 7.80
CA LEU A 72 12.83 -0.43 7.21
C LEU A 72 12.36 -0.18 5.77
N TYR A 73 12.74 -1.05 4.84
CA TYR A 73 12.14 -1.10 3.51
C TYR A 73 10.95 -2.05 3.53
N THR A 74 9.75 -1.48 3.60
CA THR A 74 8.50 -2.23 3.66
C THR A 74 7.88 -2.32 2.26
N PRO A 75 7.55 -3.52 1.75
CA PRO A 75 6.83 -3.66 0.50
C PRO A 75 5.49 -2.91 0.52
N ALA A 76 5.07 -2.40 -0.63
CA ALA A 76 3.74 -1.83 -0.76
C ALA A 76 2.66 -2.88 -0.41
N PRO A 77 1.58 -2.49 0.29
CA PRO A 77 0.50 -3.40 0.59
C PRO A 77 -0.16 -3.88 -0.71
N THR A 78 -0.65 -5.13 -0.72
CA THR A 78 -1.26 -5.70 -1.92
C THR A 78 -2.72 -5.30 -1.99
N PRO A 79 -3.16 -4.52 -2.99
CA PRO A 79 -4.56 -4.16 -3.13
C PRO A 79 -5.36 -5.38 -3.61
N MET A 80 -6.52 -5.57 -3.00
CA MET A 80 -7.40 -6.72 -3.18
C MET A 80 -8.83 -6.26 -3.49
N GLU A 81 -9.53 -7.04 -4.30
CA GLU A 81 -10.97 -7.00 -4.50
C GLU A 81 -11.61 -8.27 -3.91
N PHE A 82 -12.56 -8.09 -3.01
CA PHE A 82 -13.40 -9.15 -2.44
C PHE A 82 -14.80 -8.96 -2.99
N ARG A 83 -15.31 -9.94 -3.74
CA ARG A 83 -16.59 -9.83 -4.45
C ARG A 83 -17.65 -10.63 -3.72
N TYR A 84 -18.63 -9.91 -3.21
CA TYR A 84 -19.77 -10.46 -2.47
C TYR A 84 -21.02 -10.43 -3.33
N LEU A 85 -21.78 -11.53 -3.30
CA LEU A 85 -23.16 -11.57 -3.77
C LEU A 85 -24.06 -11.36 -2.55
N ILE A 86 -24.80 -10.25 -2.54
CA ILE A 86 -25.77 -9.96 -1.49
C ILE A 86 -27.18 -10.32 -1.96
N THR A 87 -27.86 -11.19 -1.23
CA THR A 87 -29.23 -11.63 -1.52
C THR A 87 -30.11 -11.50 -0.28
N ALA A 88 -31.43 -11.41 -0.48
CA ALA A 88 -32.39 -11.37 0.63
C ALA A 88 -33.39 -12.51 0.49
N TRP A 89 -33.72 -13.11 1.62
CA TRP A 89 -34.56 -14.29 1.74
C TRP A 89 -35.66 -14.01 2.76
N SER A 90 -36.91 -14.19 2.36
CA SER A 90 -38.07 -14.03 3.24
C SER A 90 -39.24 -14.86 2.71
N ALA A 91 -40.23 -15.12 3.57
CA ALA A 91 -41.49 -15.72 3.15
C ALA A 91 -42.26 -14.84 2.14
N ARG A 92 -42.09 -13.52 2.20
CA ARG A 92 -42.74 -12.56 1.30
C ARG A 92 -41.72 -11.90 0.38
N HIS A 93 -41.95 -11.98 -0.92
CA HIS A 93 -41.10 -11.33 -1.93
C HIS A 93 -40.96 -9.81 -1.73
N GLU A 94 -42.02 -9.13 -1.26
CA GLU A 94 -42.00 -7.69 -0.96
C GLU A 94 -40.94 -7.33 0.10
N ASP A 95 -40.74 -8.21 1.09
CA ASP A 95 -39.75 -7.99 2.15
C ASP A 95 -38.33 -8.23 1.62
N GLU A 96 -38.15 -9.20 0.71
CA GLU A 96 -36.86 -9.40 0.00
C GLU A 96 -36.47 -8.13 -0.76
N MET A 97 -37.41 -7.58 -1.53
CA MET A 97 -37.18 -6.36 -2.31
C MET A 97 -36.94 -5.14 -1.41
N ARG A 98 -37.61 -5.05 -0.27
CA ARG A 98 -37.40 -3.97 0.72
C ARG A 98 -35.98 -4.05 1.31
N LEU A 99 -35.55 -5.24 1.73
CA LEU A 99 -34.21 -5.45 2.28
C LEU A 99 -33.12 -5.14 1.25
N LEU A 100 -33.23 -5.67 0.03
CA LEU A 100 -32.27 -5.40 -1.05
C LEU A 100 -32.25 -3.91 -1.42
N GLY A 101 -33.41 -3.27 -1.52
CA GLY A 101 -33.49 -1.84 -1.81
C GLY A 101 -32.81 -0.98 -0.74
N ALA A 102 -32.94 -1.35 0.52
CA ALA A 102 -32.29 -0.63 1.62
C ALA A 102 -30.78 -0.86 1.66
N ILE A 103 -30.30 -2.08 1.40
CA ILE A 103 -28.87 -2.38 1.23
C ILE A 103 -28.29 -1.62 0.05
N LEU A 104 -28.98 -1.61 -1.09
CA LEU A 104 -28.58 -0.84 -2.27
C LEU A 104 -28.40 0.64 -1.94
N ALA A 105 -29.37 1.23 -1.21
CA ALA A 105 -29.29 2.61 -0.77
C ALA A 105 -28.11 2.84 0.19
N ALA A 106 -27.86 1.91 1.13
CA ALA A 106 -26.73 1.99 2.06
C ALA A 106 -25.38 1.95 1.35
N VAL A 107 -25.18 1.03 0.39
CA VAL A 107 -23.95 0.97 -0.43
C VAL A 107 -23.79 2.23 -1.27
N ASN A 108 -24.87 2.73 -1.89
CA ASN A 108 -24.79 3.95 -2.69
C ASN A 108 -24.49 5.20 -1.85
N ALA A 109 -24.97 5.24 -0.60
CA ALA A 109 -24.74 6.36 0.31
C ALA A 109 -23.31 6.36 0.90
N HIS A 110 -22.62 5.23 0.91
CA HIS A 110 -21.30 5.09 1.53
C HIS A 110 -20.28 4.57 0.52
N GLY A 111 -19.29 5.39 0.17
CA GLY A 111 -18.18 4.95 -0.70
C GLY A 111 -17.12 4.08 0.00
N SER A 112 -17.21 3.93 1.32
CA SER A 112 -16.31 3.10 2.13
C SER A 112 -16.99 2.67 3.43
N ILE A 113 -16.50 1.59 4.05
CA ILE A 113 -16.94 1.17 5.38
C ILE A 113 -16.41 2.18 6.41
N PRO A 114 -17.28 2.87 7.18
CA PRO A 114 -16.85 3.81 8.19
C PRO A 114 -15.96 3.16 9.27
N GLN A 115 -14.98 3.91 9.77
CA GLN A 115 -14.01 3.42 10.76
C GLN A 115 -14.66 2.87 12.05
N ALA A 116 -15.83 3.36 12.41
CA ALA A 116 -16.61 2.88 13.56
C ALA A 116 -17.01 1.39 13.47
N HIS A 117 -17.03 0.82 12.27
CA HIS A 117 -17.36 -0.60 12.03
C HIS A 117 -16.12 -1.48 11.85
N LEU A 118 -14.91 -0.89 11.84
CA LEU A 118 -13.67 -1.63 11.65
C LEU A 118 -13.11 -2.11 12.99
N SER A 119 -12.76 -3.39 13.05
CA SER A 119 -12.03 -3.95 14.19
C SER A 119 -10.59 -3.40 14.23
N ALA A 120 -9.91 -3.56 15.38
CA ALA A 120 -8.53 -3.09 15.55
C ALA A 120 -7.57 -3.64 14.48
N GLY A 121 -7.77 -4.90 14.04
CA GLY A 121 -6.94 -5.51 12.99
C GLY A 121 -7.13 -4.93 11.58
N LEU A 122 -8.21 -4.18 11.34
CA LEU A 122 -8.45 -3.43 10.10
C LEU A 122 -8.23 -1.91 10.26
N ALA A 123 -8.05 -1.43 11.50
CA ALA A 123 -7.88 0.00 11.77
C ALA A 123 -6.53 0.56 11.26
N GLU A 124 -5.54 -0.30 11.05
CA GLU A 124 -4.21 0.07 10.55
C GLU A 124 -4.12 0.15 9.03
N ILE A 125 -5.14 -0.31 8.30
CA ILE A 125 -5.23 -0.20 6.84
C ILE A 125 -6.23 0.89 6.46
N PRO A 126 -6.11 1.48 5.24
CA PRO A 126 -7.13 2.40 4.74
C PRO A 126 -8.52 1.76 4.80
N PRO A 127 -9.57 2.53 5.17
CA PRO A 127 -10.94 2.01 5.21
C PRO A 127 -11.33 1.31 3.91
N PRO A 128 -11.88 0.08 3.96
CA PRO A 128 -12.29 -0.63 2.76
C PRO A 128 -13.32 0.17 1.95
N GLU A 129 -13.04 0.39 0.68
CA GLU A 129 -14.00 0.96 -0.27
C GLU A 129 -15.09 -0.06 -0.57
N ILE A 130 -16.35 0.36 -0.62
CA ILE A 130 -17.49 -0.51 -0.96
C ILE A 130 -18.19 0.06 -2.19
N VAL A 131 -18.34 -0.77 -3.23
CA VAL A 131 -18.92 -0.33 -4.50
C VAL A 131 -19.83 -1.40 -5.10
N LEU A 132 -20.86 -0.97 -5.82
CA LEU A 132 -21.68 -1.87 -6.64
C LEU A 132 -20.89 -2.29 -7.88
N ALA A 133 -20.84 -3.59 -8.14
CA ALA A 133 -20.18 -4.13 -9.32
C ALA A 133 -21.10 -4.01 -10.54
N ALA A 134 -20.54 -3.57 -11.66
CA ALA A 134 -21.16 -3.82 -12.95
C ALA A 134 -20.99 -5.32 -13.29
N THR A 135 -22.10 -6.07 -13.30
CA THR A 135 -22.14 -7.46 -13.73
C THR A 135 -22.99 -7.62 -14.98
N SER A 136 -22.64 -8.58 -15.84
CA SER A 136 -23.51 -8.95 -16.95
C SER A 136 -24.53 -10.00 -16.48
N ALA A 137 -25.67 -10.09 -17.17
CA ALA A 137 -26.73 -11.03 -16.83
C ALA A 137 -26.25 -12.49 -16.95
N GLU A 138 -25.36 -12.78 -17.91
CA GLU A 138 -24.80 -14.11 -18.14
C GLU A 138 -23.96 -14.57 -16.95
N ARG A 139 -23.05 -13.72 -16.46
CA ARG A 139 -22.21 -14.02 -15.29
C ARG A 139 -23.03 -14.19 -14.02
N GLN A 140 -24.12 -13.45 -13.89
CA GLN A 140 -25.04 -13.63 -12.77
C GLN A 140 -25.77 -14.98 -12.87
N SER A 141 -26.22 -15.36 -14.07
CA SER A 141 -26.84 -16.67 -14.32
C SER A 141 -25.89 -17.84 -14.04
N GLU A 142 -24.64 -17.76 -14.48
CA GLU A 142 -23.60 -18.75 -14.21
C GLU A 142 -23.37 -18.96 -12.70
N LEU A 143 -23.30 -17.87 -11.93
CA LEU A 143 -23.16 -17.94 -10.48
C LEU A 143 -24.35 -18.65 -9.83
N TRP A 144 -25.58 -18.37 -10.28
CA TRP A 144 -26.78 -19.03 -9.77
C TRP A 144 -26.83 -20.52 -10.12
N ASN A 145 -26.44 -20.89 -11.35
CA ASN A 145 -26.34 -22.29 -11.75
C ASN A 145 -25.30 -23.05 -10.90
N ALA A 146 -24.20 -22.39 -10.51
CA ALA A 146 -23.18 -22.98 -9.65
C ALA A 146 -23.64 -23.20 -8.19
N LEU A 147 -24.64 -22.42 -7.73
CA LEU A 147 -25.18 -22.51 -6.37
C LEU A 147 -26.36 -23.50 -6.25
N ASP A 148 -26.75 -24.18 -7.34
CA ASP A 148 -27.96 -25.05 -7.41
C ASP A 148 -29.24 -24.36 -6.88
N GLY A 149 -29.24 -23.03 -6.88
CA GLY A 149 -30.23 -22.20 -6.18
C GLY A 149 -31.35 -21.73 -7.09
N GLN A 150 -32.48 -21.33 -6.48
CA GLN A 150 -33.51 -20.60 -7.20
C GLN A 150 -32.98 -19.21 -7.56
N LEU A 151 -33.07 -18.82 -8.83
CA LEU A 151 -32.67 -17.49 -9.29
C LEU A 151 -33.37 -16.41 -8.47
N LYS A 152 -32.59 -15.65 -7.68
CA LYS A 152 -33.05 -14.52 -6.88
C LYS A 152 -32.41 -13.21 -7.38
N PRO A 153 -33.06 -12.06 -7.19
CA PRO A 153 -32.38 -10.78 -7.29
C PRO A 153 -31.21 -10.75 -6.30
N GLY A 154 -30.05 -10.28 -6.76
CA GLY A 154 -28.85 -10.17 -5.94
C GLY A 154 -28.02 -8.96 -6.36
N LEU A 155 -27.40 -8.32 -5.37
CA LEU A 155 -26.49 -7.20 -5.56
C LEU A 155 -25.06 -7.72 -5.57
N GLN A 156 -24.33 -7.46 -6.65
CA GLN A 156 -22.90 -7.71 -6.67
C GLN A 156 -22.19 -6.51 -6.04
N VAL A 157 -21.48 -6.75 -4.94
CA VAL A 157 -20.75 -5.73 -4.20
C VAL A 157 -19.27 -6.09 -4.21
N VAL A 158 -18.42 -5.12 -4.57
CA VAL A 158 -16.98 -5.26 -4.45
C VAL A 158 -16.52 -4.48 -3.24
N LEU A 159 -15.88 -5.19 -2.32
CA LEU A 159 -15.11 -4.59 -1.25
C LEU A 159 -13.65 -4.52 -1.66
N ARG A 160 -13.07 -3.33 -1.52
CA ARG A 160 -11.78 -2.96 -2.06
C ARG A 160 -10.88 -2.57 -0.90
N SER A 161 -9.90 -3.41 -0.59
CA SER A 161 -9.03 -3.23 0.58
C SER A 161 -7.60 -3.65 0.28
N TYR A 162 -6.77 -3.73 1.32
CA TYR A 162 -5.35 -4.03 1.22
C TYR A 162 -5.00 -5.22 2.11
N LEU A 163 -4.27 -6.19 1.54
CA LEU A 163 -3.57 -7.20 2.30
C LEU A 163 -2.23 -6.61 2.76
N PRO A 164 -1.94 -6.55 4.07
CA PRO A 164 -0.65 -6.10 4.58
C PRO A 164 0.50 -6.89 3.93
N GLY A 165 1.56 -6.18 3.57
CA GLY A 165 2.78 -6.80 3.05
C GLY A 165 3.52 -7.59 4.14
N PRO A 166 4.50 -8.42 3.76
CA PRO A 166 5.42 -9.01 4.73
C PRO A 166 6.16 -7.90 5.51
N PRO A 167 6.70 -8.22 6.70
CA PRO A 167 7.46 -7.25 7.49
C PRO A 167 8.59 -6.64 6.67
N GLY A 168 8.84 -5.36 6.90
CA GLY A 168 9.93 -4.64 6.23
C GLY A 168 11.30 -5.22 6.58
N ILE A 169 12.24 -5.08 5.66
CA ILE A 169 13.62 -5.52 5.85
C ILE A 169 14.43 -4.32 6.33
N PRO A 170 15.29 -4.45 7.36
CA PRO A 170 16.17 -3.36 7.79
C PRO A 170 17.00 -2.83 6.63
N ALA A 171 17.08 -1.50 6.52
CA ALA A 171 18.00 -0.86 5.61
C ALA A 171 19.44 -1.27 5.97
N GLY A 172 20.25 -1.50 4.95
CA GLY A 172 21.69 -1.63 5.14
C GLY A 172 22.30 -0.33 5.69
N PRO A 173 23.58 -0.36 6.11
CA PRO A 173 24.27 0.87 6.49
C PRO A 173 24.21 1.89 5.35
N PRO A 174 24.16 3.20 5.65
CA PRO A 174 24.19 4.23 4.62
C PRO A 174 25.38 4.05 3.67
N THR A 175 25.17 4.25 2.37
CA THR A 175 26.27 4.27 1.41
C THR A 175 27.18 5.47 1.71
N GLU A 176 28.42 5.20 2.11
CA GLU A 176 29.41 6.25 2.42
C GLU A 176 30.23 6.68 1.21
N ASP A 177 30.37 5.81 0.20
CA ASP A 177 31.24 6.03 -0.95
C ASP A 177 30.75 5.33 -2.21
N ILE A 178 30.99 5.96 -3.38
CA ILE A 178 30.72 5.40 -4.70
C ILE A 178 31.95 5.61 -5.59
N GLY A 179 32.67 4.52 -5.85
CA GLY A 179 33.82 4.49 -6.75
C GLY A 179 33.47 4.00 -8.15
N PHE A 180 34.10 4.57 -9.18
CA PHE A 180 34.01 4.08 -10.55
C PHE A 180 35.40 3.76 -11.10
N SER A 181 35.58 2.56 -11.66
CA SER A 181 36.81 2.19 -12.36
C SER A 181 36.50 1.90 -13.83
N LEU A 182 37.26 2.52 -14.73
CA LEU A 182 37.24 2.22 -16.15
C LEU A 182 38.57 1.59 -16.55
N SER A 183 38.54 0.35 -17.01
CA SER A 183 39.71 -0.36 -17.53
C SER A 183 39.55 -0.62 -19.02
N ASP A 184 40.62 -0.42 -19.78
CA ASP A 184 40.73 -0.94 -21.14
C ASP A 184 40.92 -2.47 -21.07
N GLN A 185 40.19 -3.24 -21.88
CA GLN A 185 40.31 -4.70 -21.89
C GLN A 185 41.51 -5.19 -22.71
N ASN A 186 42.06 -4.33 -23.58
CA ASN A 186 43.19 -4.66 -24.46
C ASN A 186 44.53 -4.13 -23.94
N THR A 187 44.53 -3.33 -22.87
CA THR A 187 45.74 -2.76 -22.28
C THR A 187 45.63 -2.74 -20.76
N ASP A 188 46.76 -2.69 -20.04
CA ASP A 188 46.76 -2.54 -18.57
C ASP A 188 46.35 -1.12 -18.10
N ARG A 189 45.79 -0.29 -18.99
CA ARG A 189 45.35 1.05 -18.63
C ARG A 189 44.02 0.97 -17.89
N SER A 190 44.06 1.22 -16.59
CA SER A 190 42.88 1.51 -15.78
C SER A 190 42.89 2.95 -15.29
N SER A 191 41.70 3.55 -15.20
CA SER A 191 41.48 4.80 -14.48
C SER A 191 40.42 4.52 -13.40
N SER A 192 40.84 4.54 -12.15
CA SER A 192 39.92 4.60 -11.02
C SER A 192 39.66 6.07 -10.72
N ARG A 193 38.41 6.50 -10.83
CA ARG A 193 37.97 7.83 -10.43
C ARG A 193 36.91 7.66 -9.37
N ARG A 194 37.24 8.05 -8.15
CA ARG A 194 36.32 8.05 -7.03
C ARG A 194 35.60 9.39 -7.00
N ARG A 195 34.29 9.36 -6.74
CA ARG A 195 33.50 10.57 -6.54
C ARG A 195 33.27 10.73 -5.05
N VAL A 196 34.12 11.54 -4.42
CA VAL A 196 34.12 11.78 -2.99
C VAL A 196 32.96 12.71 -2.67
N SER A 197 32.04 12.24 -1.83
CA SER A 197 30.97 13.07 -1.29
C SER A 197 31.48 13.82 -0.07
N GLY A 198 31.22 15.11 0.00
CA GLY A 198 31.61 15.95 1.12
C GLY A 198 30.41 16.63 1.77
N ARG A 199 30.51 16.85 3.08
CA ARG A 199 29.57 17.68 3.84
C ARG A 199 30.36 18.74 4.59
N VAL A 200 29.93 19.98 4.49
CA VAL A 200 30.43 21.10 5.29
C VAL A 200 29.34 21.46 6.30
N THR A 201 29.71 21.55 7.57
CA THR A 201 28.80 21.93 8.66
C THR A 201 28.68 23.44 8.81
N ASP A 202 29.68 24.17 8.36
CA ASP A 202 29.70 25.64 8.34
C ASP A 202 28.74 26.22 7.29
N GLU A 203 27.74 26.98 7.74
CA GLU A 203 26.77 27.64 6.85
C GLU A 203 27.41 28.68 5.93
N SER A 204 28.56 29.27 6.34
CA SER A 204 29.29 30.22 5.50
C SER A 204 29.91 29.58 4.25
N ALA A 205 30.04 28.25 4.24
CA ALA A 205 30.55 27.50 3.10
C ALA A 205 29.50 27.24 2.02
N ILE A 206 28.22 27.55 2.26
CA ILE A 206 27.16 27.36 1.26
C ILE A 206 27.48 28.20 0.01
N GLY A 207 27.58 27.54 -1.15
CA GLY A 207 27.98 28.16 -2.41
C GLY A 207 29.49 28.32 -2.62
N ALA A 208 30.32 28.01 -1.62
CA ALA A 208 31.78 28.05 -1.74
C ALA A 208 32.29 27.08 -2.82
N LEU A 209 33.39 27.44 -3.47
CA LEU A 209 34.04 26.58 -4.46
C LEU A 209 34.89 25.54 -3.73
N VAL A 210 34.74 24.27 -4.13
CA VAL A 210 35.58 23.16 -3.69
C VAL A 210 36.47 22.76 -4.86
N ARG A 211 37.77 22.72 -4.62
CA ARG A 211 38.80 22.42 -5.64
C ARG A 211 39.57 21.16 -5.26
N ALA A 212 39.74 20.28 -6.24
CA ALA A 212 40.62 19.11 -6.21
C ALA A 212 41.66 19.23 -7.35
N PRO A 213 42.72 18.42 -7.38
CA PRO A 213 43.75 18.50 -8.42
C PRO A 213 43.22 18.42 -9.87
N PHE A 214 42.12 17.69 -10.09
CA PHE A 214 41.56 17.46 -11.43
C PHE A 214 40.06 17.81 -11.56
N ALA A 215 39.47 18.43 -10.55
CA ALA A 215 38.04 18.75 -10.55
C ALA A 215 37.73 19.98 -9.70
N THR A 216 36.59 20.60 -9.98
CA THR A 216 36.01 21.65 -9.15
C THR A 216 34.51 21.41 -9.00
N THR A 217 33.94 21.80 -7.86
CA THR A 217 32.50 21.75 -7.60
C THR A 217 32.12 22.88 -6.63
N ARG A 218 30.84 23.00 -6.28
CA ARG A 218 30.38 23.95 -5.25
C ARG A 218 29.61 23.23 -4.16
N VAL A 219 29.62 23.81 -2.97
CA VAL A 219 28.76 23.39 -1.86
C VAL A 219 27.32 23.82 -2.16
N ASP A 220 26.38 22.87 -2.07
CA ASP A 220 24.96 23.10 -2.30
C ASP A 220 24.28 23.85 -1.13
N GLY A 221 22.98 24.16 -1.29
CA GLY A 221 22.19 24.89 -0.30
C GLY A 221 21.95 24.15 1.03
N VAL A 222 22.45 22.93 1.19
CA VAL A 222 22.34 22.12 2.41
C VAL A 222 23.74 21.66 2.89
N GLY A 223 24.80 22.33 2.43
CA GLY A 223 26.16 22.08 2.86
C GLY A 223 26.80 20.83 2.26
N ARG A 224 26.32 20.29 1.13
CA ARG A 224 26.87 19.06 0.51
C ARG A 224 27.58 19.36 -0.80
N PHE A 225 28.57 18.55 -1.13
CA PHE A 225 29.23 18.59 -2.44
C PHE A 225 29.64 17.18 -2.87
N ALA A 226 29.92 17.01 -4.16
CA ALA A 226 30.54 15.80 -4.68
C ALA A 226 31.57 16.17 -5.73
N ILE A 227 32.80 15.67 -5.58
CA ILE A 227 33.95 16.02 -6.42
C ILE A 227 34.72 14.76 -6.81
N LEU A 228 35.33 14.76 -7.99
CA LEU A 228 36.24 13.70 -8.39
C LEU A 228 37.60 13.95 -7.76
N ALA A 229 38.08 12.97 -6.98
CA ALA A 229 39.38 13.03 -6.32
C ALA A 229 39.85 11.60 -6.03
N VAL A 230 41.16 11.43 -5.81
CA VAL A 230 41.76 10.18 -5.35
C VAL A 230 42.16 10.29 -3.89
N THR A 231 42.30 9.15 -3.22
CA THR A 231 42.84 9.07 -1.86
C THR A 231 44.18 9.81 -1.76
N GLY A 232 44.29 10.68 -0.76
CA GLY A 232 45.46 11.54 -0.55
C GLY A 232 45.41 12.88 -1.27
N ASP A 233 44.45 13.13 -2.18
CA ASP A 233 44.26 14.45 -2.77
C ASP A 233 43.86 15.47 -1.68
N GLU A 234 44.34 16.70 -1.81
CA GLU A 234 43.88 17.82 -0.99
C GLU A 234 42.69 18.51 -1.65
N LEU A 235 41.57 18.58 -0.92
CA LEU A 235 40.41 19.38 -1.27
C LEU A 235 40.51 20.74 -0.59
N VAL A 236 40.44 21.81 -1.36
CA VAL A 236 40.43 23.20 -0.85
C VAL A 236 39.03 23.77 -1.00
N ILE A 237 38.44 24.22 0.10
CA ILE A 237 37.14 24.89 0.16
C ILE A 237 37.38 26.39 0.37
N GLU A 238 36.99 27.19 -0.62
CA GLU A 238 37.15 28.66 -0.63
C GLU A 238 36.15 29.33 0.34
N THR A 239 36.39 29.12 1.63
CA THR A 239 35.76 29.79 2.78
C THR A 239 36.71 30.87 3.32
N ASP A 240 36.24 31.72 4.23
CA ASP A 240 37.09 32.70 4.92
C ASP A 240 37.18 32.38 6.42
N PRO A 241 38.28 31.78 6.92
CA PRO A 241 39.50 31.40 6.19
C PRO A 241 39.34 30.13 5.35
N GLU A 242 40.21 29.93 4.35
CA GLU A 242 40.20 28.75 3.50
C GLU A 242 40.39 27.47 4.32
N ARG A 243 39.66 26.41 3.95
CA ARG A 243 39.72 25.10 4.62
C ARG A 243 40.25 24.05 3.66
N THR A 244 41.26 23.30 4.10
CA THR A 244 41.85 22.20 3.33
C THR A 244 41.63 20.88 4.05
N ILE A 245 41.27 19.84 3.30
CA ILE A 245 41.06 18.50 3.83
C ILE A 245 41.56 17.43 2.87
N THR A 246 42.27 16.44 3.39
CA THR A 246 42.78 15.31 2.60
C THR A 246 41.70 14.27 2.39
N VAL A 247 41.58 13.76 1.17
CA VAL A 247 40.65 12.68 0.83
C VAL A 247 41.08 11.38 1.52
N PRO A 248 40.23 10.79 2.39
CA PRO A 248 40.56 9.55 3.11
C PRO A 248 40.55 8.33 2.19
N ASP A 249 41.07 7.20 2.67
CA ASP A 249 41.08 5.92 1.94
C ASP A 249 39.66 5.39 1.67
N VAL A 250 38.72 5.63 2.60
CA VAL A 250 37.32 5.16 2.57
C VAL A 250 36.39 6.27 3.08
N GLY A 251 35.14 6.30 2.60
CA GLY A 251 34.11 7.26 2.99
C GLY A 251 34.24 8.67 2.38
N GLY A 252 33.28 9.52 2.71
CA GLY A 252 33.27 10.92 2.31
C GLY A 252 34.20 11.80 3.14
N VAL A 253 34.05 13.11 2.97
CA VAL A 253 34.82 14.13 3.69
C VAL A 253 33.87 15.01 4.49
N VAL A 254 34.12 15.19 5.78
CA VAL A 254 33.36 16.10 6.64
C VAL A 254 34.26 17.25 7.02
N VAL A 255 33.79 18.48 6.78
CA VAL A 255 34.49 19.71 7.12
C VAL A 255 33.70 20.45 8.18
N ASP A 256 34.24 20.40 9.41
CA ASP A 256 34.07 21.34 10.54
C ASP A 256 33.61 22.73 10.13
#